data_AF-A0A5C7Q153-F1
#
_entry.id   AF-A0A5C7Q153-F1
#
_cell.length_a   1.000
_cell.length_b   1.000
_cell.length_c   1.000
_cell.angle_alpha   90.00
_cell.angle_beta   90.00
_cell.angle_gamma   90.00
#
_symmetry.space_group_name_H-M   'P 1'
#
loop_
_entity.id
_entity.type
_entity.pdbx_description
1 polymer ?
#
loop_
_entity_poly.entity_id
_entity_poly.type
_entity_poly.pdbx_seq_one_letter_code
_entity_poly.pdbx_strand_id
1 'polypeptide(L)' 'MSASGLRKQLFQMIEAEPGWKFIGPTKSGHLKFQHENGAIAYTSGSPSDRRSILNLRSDMRRLAREPKRCSG' A
#
# COMPACT_ATOMS: atom_id res chain seq x y z
N MET A 1 13.71 -14.90 -10.27
CA MET A 1 12.29 -14.67 -9.92
C MET A 1 11.73 -13.63 -10.87
N SER A 2 10.76 -13.97 -11.73
CA SER A 2 10.15 -13.00 -12.66
C SER A 2 9.39 -11.90 -11.91
N ALA A 3 9.48 -10.66 -12.39
CA ALA A 3 8.82 -9.48 -11.81
C ALA A 3 7.31 -9.66 -11.55
N SER A 4 6.66 -10.54 -12.31
CA SER A 4 5.23 -10.89 -12.21
C SER A 4 4.85 -11.57 -10.89
N GLY A 5 5.72 -12.41 -10.31
CA GLY A 5 5.42 -13.15 -9.08
C GLY A 5 5.46 -12.27 -7.84
N LEU A 6 6.40 -11.31 -7.82
CA LEU A 6 6.59 -10.39 -6.71
C LEU A 6 5.46 -9.34 -6.63
N ARG A 7 4.94 -8.89 -7.78
CA ARG A 7 3.76 -8.01 -7.83
C ARG A 7 2.52 -8.71 -7.27
N LYS A 8 2.33 -10.00 -7.59
CA LYS A 8 1.24 -10.81 -7.04
C LYS A 8 1.36 -10.95 -5.52
N GLN A 9 2.56 -11.15 -5.00
CA GLN A 9 2.82 -11.22 -3.56
C GLN A 9 2.52 -9.89 -2.85
N LEU A 10 2.89 -8.75 -3.45
CA LEU A 10 2.54 -7.43 -2.93
C LEU A 10 1.01 -7.26 -2.81
N PHE A 11 0.27 -7.60 -3.87
CA PHE A 11 -1.19 -7.52 -3.85
C PHE A 11 -1.79 -8.44 -2.76
N GLN A 12 -1.33 -9.69 -2.66
CA GLN A 12 -1.81 -10.60 -1.61
C GLN A 12 -1.52 -10.09 -0.20
N MET A 13 -0.36 -9.47 0.04
CA MET A 13 -0.03 -8.91 1.34
C MET A 13 -0.88 -7.69 1.68
N ILE A 14 -1.26 -6.88 0.68
CA ILE A 14 -2.10 -5.71 0.88
C ILE A 14 -3.57 -6.11 1.02
N GLU A 15 -4.07 -7.07 0.24
CA GLU A 15 -5.41 -7.65 0.40
C GLU A 15 -5.60 -8.29 1.79
N ALA A 16 -4.52 -8.76 2.41
CA ALA A 16 -4.54 -9.26 3.78
C ALA A 16 -4.62 -8.15 4.85
N GLU A 17 -4.34 -6.89 4.52
CA GLU A 17 -4.49 -5.77 5.45
C GLU A 17 -5.93 -5.24 5.40
N PRO A 18 -6.72 -5.39 6.49
CA PRO A 18 -8.13 -5.06 6.49
C PRO A 18 -8.35 -3.56 6.25
N GLY A 19 -9.41 -3.25 5.51
CA GLY A 19 -9.83 -1.88 5.21
C GLY A 19 -9.03 -1.19 4.11
N TRP A 20 -7.99 -1.82 3.55
CA TRP A 20 -7.20 -1.24 2.45
C TRP A 20 -7.68 -1.71 1.08
N LYS A 21 -7.86 -0.75 0.16
CA LYS A 21 -8.30 -0.99 -1.22
C LYS A 21 -7.28 -0.44 -2.20
N PHE A 22 -6.95 -1.23 -3.23
CA PHE A 22 -6.15 -0.77 -4.35
C PHE A 22 -6.97 0.17 -5.25
N ILE A 23 -6.44 1.37 -5.49
CA ILE A 23 -7.09 2.39 -6.33
C ILE A 23 -6.57 2.35 -7.75
N GLY A 24 -5.29 2.00 -7.94
CA GLY A 24 -4.67 1.97 -9.26
C GLY A 24 -3.24 2.51 -9.23
N PRO A 25 -2.51 2.36 -10.35
CA PRO A 25 -1.24 3.04 -10.54
C PRO A 25 -1.45 4.55 -10.73
N THR A 26 -0.50 5.32 -10.23
CA THR A 26 -0.35 6.76 -10.48
C THR A 26 0.35 6.96 -11.83
N LYS A 27 0.28 8.19 -12.38
CA LYS A 27 0.99 8.56 -13.62
C LYS A 27 2.52 8.33 -13.53
N SER A 28 3.07 8.34 -12.32
CA SER A 28 4.49 8.11 -12.04
C SER A 28 4.86 6.63 -11.82
N GLY A 29 3.91 5.70 -11.97
CA GLY A 29 4.16 4.26 -11.81
C GLY A 29 4.12 3.74 -10.37
N HIS A 30 3.84 4.60 -9.38
CA HIS A 30 3.55 4.15 -8.01
C HIS A 30 2.14 3.59 -7.91
N LEU A 31 1.93 2.59 -7.07
CA LEU A 31 0.63 2.01 -6.76
C LEU A 31 -0.01 2.80 -5.60
N LYS A 32 -1.28 3.21 -5.78
CA LYS A 32 -2.06 3.94 -4.78
C LYS A 32 -3.04 3.00 -4.09
N PHE A 33 -3.07 3.09 -2.77
CA PHE A 33 -4.00 2.38 -1.89
C PHE A 33 -4.75 3.36 -1.01
N GLN A 34 -6.01 3.06 -0.72
CA GLN A 34 -6.87 3.87 0.13
C GLN A 34 -7.47 2.99 1.22
N HIS A 35 -7.42 3.48 2.45
CA HIS A 35 -8.08 2.84 3.58
C HIS A 35 -9.50 3.39 3.77
N GLU A 36 -10.38 2.60 4.39
CA GLU A 36 -11.77 2.97 4.69
C GLU A 36 -11.88 4.22 5.59
N ASN A 37 -10.92 4.44 6.49
CA ASN A 37 -10.84 5.67 7.30
C ASN A 37 -10.42 6.92 6.48
N GLY A 38 -10.20 6.76 5.17
CA GLY A 38 -9.78 7.80 4.24
C GLY A 38 -8.27 7.92 4.06
N ALA A 39 -7.42 7.23 4.83
CA ALA A 39 -5.97 7.30 4.67
C ALA A 39 -5.50 6.82 3.29
N ILE A 40 -4.37 7.34 2.82
CA ILE A 40 -3.81 7.02 1.50
C ILE A 40 -2.37 6.56 1.68
N ALA A 41 -2.02 5.44 1.06
CA ALA A 41 -0.66 4.93 0.99
C ALA A 41 -0.21 4.81 -0.47
N TYR A 42 1.07 5.09 -0.70
CA TYR A 42 1.71 4.96 -2.00
C TYR A 42 2.88 4.00 -1.88
N THR A 43 3.09 3.17 -2.88
CA THR A 43 4.28 2.32 -2.96
C THR A 43 4.80 2.26 -4.39
N SER A 44 6.10 2.09 -4.57
CA SER A 44 6.67 1.84 -5.88
C SER A 44 6.14 0.53 -6.47
N GLY A 45 5.77 0.52 -7.75
CA GLY A 45 5.38 -0.69 -8.46
C GLY A 45 6.51 -1.72 -8.61
N SER A 46 7.73 -1.37 -8.19
CA SER A 46 8.92 -2.22 -8.17
C SER A 46 8.95 -3.06 -6.89
N PRO A 47 8.76 -4.38 -7.00
CA PRO A 47 8.58 -5.25 -5.84
C PRO A 47 9.90 -5.87 -5.36
N SER A 48 11.04 -5.27 -5.72
CA SER A 48 12.37 -5.88 -5.61
C SER A 48 12.98 -5.86 -4.21
N ASP A 49 12.36 -5.17 -3.24
CA ASP A 49 12.91 -5.07 -1.90
C ASP A 49 11.89 -5.50 -0.84
N ARG A 50 12.15 -6.65 -0.22
CA ARG A 50 11.34 -7.19 0.88
C ARG A 50 11.21 -6.19 2.04
N ARG A 51 12.24 -5.36 2.29
CA ARG A 51 12.17 -4.33 3.34
C ARG A 51 11.18 -3.23 2.97
N SER A 52 11.12 -2.83 1.70
CA SER A 52 10.15 -1.84 1.23
C SER A 52 8.71 -2.32 1.42
N ILE A 53 8.43 -3.61 1.22
CA ILE A 53 7.11 -4.19 1.47
C ILE A 53 6.76 -4.19 2.96
N LEU A 54 7.71 -4.56 3.83
CA LEU A 54 7.52 -4.55 5.28
C LEU A 54 7.33 -3.13 5.82
N ASN A 55 8.08 -2.16 5.30
CA ASN A 55 7.94 -0.75 5.64
C ASN A 55 6.56 -0.22 5.23
N LEU A 56 6.13 -0.50 3.98
CA LEU A 56 4.79 -0.14 3.51
C LEU A 56 3.71 -0.72 4.43
N ARG A 57 3.82 -2.00 4.81
CA ARG A 57 2.87 -2.63 5.72
C ARG A 57 2.86 -1.98 7.11
N SER A 58 4.02 -1.56 7.59
CA SER A 58 4.13 -0.82 8.85
C SER A 58 3.43 0.55 8.76
N ASP A 59 3.68 1.28 7.66
CA ASP A 59 3.06 2.57 7.40
C ASP A 59 1.54 2.46 7.23
N MET A 60 1.05 1.46 6.51
CA MET A 60 -0.38 1.18 6.36
C MET A 60 -1.04 0.91 7.72
N ARG A 61 -0.42 0.13 8.59
CA ARG A 61 -0.93 -0.10 9.95
C ARG A 61 -0.92 1.17 10.81
N ARG A 62 0.07 2.04 10.65
CA ARG A 62 0.12 3.34 11.33
C ARG A 62 -0.99 4.27 10.83
N LEU A 63 -1.13 4.42 9.51
CA LEU A 63 -2.14 5.24 8.85
C LEU A 63 -3.57 4.75 9.11
N ALA A 64 -3.77 3.43 9.29
CA ALA A 64 -5.06 2.88 9.69
C ALA A 64 -5.44 3.27 11.13
N ARG A 65 -4.46 3.45 12.03
CA ARG A 65 -4.66 3.85 13.42
C ARG A 65 -4.81 5.36 13.59
N GLU A 66 -4.27 6.15 12.67
CA GLU A 66 -4.45 7.59 12.67
C GLU A 66 -5.73 7.91 11.87
N PRO A 67 -6.86 8.22 12.53
CA PRO A 67 -7.99 8.80 11.81
C PRO A 67 -7.48 10.07 11.14
N LYS A 68 -7.91 10.33 9.90
CA LYS A 68 -7.72 11.65 9.30
C LYS A 68 -8.20 12.69 10.30
N ARG A 69 -7.27 13.37 10.96
CA ARG A 69 -7.57 14.67 11.53
C ARG A 69 -7.90 15.51 10.32
N CYS A 70 -9.20 15.73 10.09
CA CYS A 70 -9.63 16.92 9.40
C CYS A 70 -9.03 18.08 10.20
N SER A 71 -7.89 18.59 9.77
CA SER A 71 -7.46 19.92 10.16
C SER A 71 -8.51 20.86 9.58
N GLY A 72 -9.45 21.26 10.44
CA GLY A 72 -10.34 22.40 10.18
C GLY A 72 -9.56 23.69 10.09
#